data_AF-A0A0M3HHR0-F1
#
_entry.id   AF-A0A0M3HHR0-F1
#
_cell.length_a   1.000
_cell.length_b   1.000
_cell.length_c   1.000
_cell.angle_alpha   90.00
_cell.angle_beta   90.00
_cell.angle_gamma   90.00
#
_symmetry.space_group_name_H-M   'P 1'
#
loop_
_entity.id
_entity.type
_entity.pdbx_description
1 polymer ?
#
loop_
_entity_poly.entity_id
_entity_poly.type
_entity_poly.pdbx_seq_one_letter_code
_entity_poly.pdbx_strand_id
1 'polypeptide(L)'
;MGYMPVYVVYHELIMTAKEYMQSVTSVDAVWLAELGPMFYSVKEAGSSRIDKRVQSMRDVRSMEEEMRQKQQMPLSSGSCRLLSL
;
A
#
# COMPACT_ATOMS: atom_id res chain seq x y z
N MET A 1 -20.22 -28.73 -14.46
CA MET A 1 -20.75 -27.39 -14.15
C MET A 1 -19.65 -26.38 -14.45
N GLY A 2 -19.87 -25.45 -15.38
CA GLY A 2 -18.86 -24.47 -15.79
C GLY A 2 -18.67 -23.43 -14.69
N TYR A 3 -17.47 -23.35 -14.13
CA TYR A 3 -17.10 -22.34 -13.15
C TYR A 3 -16.72 -21.05 -13.89
N MET A 4 -17.44 -19.97 -13.62
CA MET A 4 -17.09 -18.64 -14.11
C MET A 4 -16.21 -17.94 -13.07
N PRO A 5 -14.99 -17.55 -13.42
CA PRO A 5 -14.08 -16.86 -12.50
C PRO A 5 -14.65 -15.49 -12.10
N VAL A 6 -14.34 -15.08 -10.87
CA VAL A 6 -14.84 -13.81 -10.28
C VAL A 6 -14.18 -12.59 -10.94
N TYR A 7 -12.92 -12.72 -11.36
CA TYR A 7 -12.15 -11.66 -12.00
C TYR A 7 -11.57 -12.13 -13.32
N VAL A 8 -11.69 -11.25 -14.33
CA VAL A 8 -11.39 -11.56 -15.72
C VAL A 8 -10.83 -10.31 -16.39
N VAL A 9 -9.82 -10.50 -17.24
CA VAL A 9 -9.29 -9.48 -18.13
C VAL A 9 -9.59 -9.87 -19.58
N TYR A 10 -10.04 -8.89 -20.37
CA TYR A 10 -10.28 -9.03 -21.81
C TYR A 10 -9.41 -8.06 -22.59
N HIS A 11 -9.04 -8.43 -23.82
CA HIS A 11 -8.26 -7.56 -24.69
C HIS A 11 -9.14 -6.57 -25.44
N GLU A 12 -10.31 -7.02 -25.90
CA GLU A 12 -11.24 -6.24 -26.70
C GLU A 12 -12.67 -6.49 -26.25
N LEU A 13 -13.49 -5.45 -26.31
CA LEU A 13 -14.93 -5.51 -26.07
C LEU A 13 -15.65 -5.26 -27.39
N ILE A 14 -16.46 -6.24 -27.82
CA ILE A 14 -17.23 -6.15 -29.06
C ILE A 14 -18.66 -5.73 -28.72
N MET A 15 -18.98 -4.47 -29.00
CA MET A 15 -20.32 -3.91 -28.80
C MET A 15 -21.20 -4.21 -30.01
N THR A 16 -22.17 -5.13 -29.86
CA THR A 16 -23.21 -5.39 -30.86
C THR A 16 -24.60 -5.35 -30.21
N ALA A 17 -25.46 -6.35 -30.38
CA ALA A 17 -26.71 -6.47 -29.64
C ALA A 17 -26.52 -7.04 -28.22
N LYS A 18 -25.44 -7.79 -28.02
CA LYS A 18 -24.92 -8.21 -26.72
C LYS A 18 -23.43 -7.94 -26.72
N GLU A 19 -22.90 -7.52 -25.59
CA GLU A 19 -21.48 -7.22 -25.44
C GLU A 19 -20.73 -8.55 -25.22
N TYR A 20 -19.75 -8.81 -26.08
CA TYR A 20 -18.90 -9.99 -25.99
C TYR A 20 -17.46 -9.56 -25.68
N MET A 21 -16.82 -10.30 -24.78
CA MET A 21 -15.41 -10.11 -24.45
C MET A 21 -14.54 -11.05 -25.28
N GLN A 22 -13.52 -10.51 -25.95
CA GLN A 22 -12.59 -11.26 -26.78
C GLN A 22 -11.23 -11.42 -26.07
N SER A 23 -10.62 -12.60 -26.21
CA SER A 23 -9.39 -13.02 -25.53
C SER A 23 -9.48 -12.86 -24.02
N VAL A 24 -10.27 -13.74 -23.39
CA VAL A 24 -10.67 -13.67 -21.99
C VAL A 24 -9.75 -14.53 -21.13
N THR A 25 -9.12 -13.95 -20.11
CA THR A 25 -8.23 -14.67 -19.18
C THR A 25 -8.67 -14.46 -17.72
N SER A 26 -8.71 -15.53 -16.94
CA SER A 26 -8.96 -15.46 -15.49
C SER A 26 -7.74 -14.90 -14.76
N VAL A 27 -7.95 -13.95 -13.84
CA VAL A 27 -6.89 -13.31 -13.06
C VAL A 27 -7.21 -13.28 -11.57
N ASP A 28 -6.18 -13.19 -10.74
CA ASP A 28 -6.35 -12.88 -9.32
C ASP A 28 -6.39 -11.36 -9.09
N ALA A 29 -7.23 -10.91 -8.16
CA ALA A 29 -7.35 -9.50 -7.80
C ALA A 29 -6.09 -8.93 -7.14
N VAL A 30 -5.30 -9.78 -6.46
CA VAL A 30 -4.05 -9.36 -5.79
C VAL A 30 -3.03 -8.86 -6.82
N TRP A 31 -2.88 -9.58 -7.94
CA TRP A 31 -1.94 -9.21 -9.00
C TRP A 31 -2.25 -7.84 -9.63
N LEU A 32 -3.53 -7.48 -9.75
CA LEU A 32 -3.94 -6.17 -10.25
C LEU A 32 -3.52 -5.04 -9.30
N ALA A 33 -3.60 -5.25 -7.99
CA ALA A 33 -3.17 -4.26 -7.01
C ALA A 33 -1.64 -4.11 -6.93
N GLU A 34 -0.89 -5.19 -7.17
CA GLU A 34 0.58 -5.16 -7.23
C GLU A 34 1.09 -4.45 -8.49
N LEU A 35 0.53 -4.78 -9.66
CA LEU A 35 0.95 -4.22 -10.95
C LEU A 35 0.45 -2.79 -11.19
N GLY A 36 -0.70 -2.43 -10.60
CA GLY A 36 -1.36 -1.15 -10.81
C GLY A 36 -1.84 -0.50 -9.51
N PRO A 37 -0.93 -0.13 -8.58
CA PRO A 37 -1.31 0.41 -7.27
C PRO A 37 -2.05 1.76 -7.35
N MET A 38 -1.94 2.47 -8.48
CA MET A 38 -2.69 3.71 -8.72
C MET A 38 -4.16 3.47 -9.10
N PHE A 39 -4.46 2.35 -9.75
CA PHE A 39 -5.80 2.05 -10.27
C PHE A 39 -6.56 1.07 -9.38
N TYR A 40 -5.86 0.15 -8.71
CA TYR A 40 -6.46 -0.92 -7.92
C TYR A 40 -5.92 -0.90 -6.49
N SER A 41 -6.84 -1.03 -5.53
CA SER A 41 -6.50 -1.21 -4.12
C SER A 41 -7.22 -2.45 -3.63
N VAL A 42 -6.47 -3.40 -3.06
CA VAL A 42 -7.08 -4.52 -2.34
C VAL A 42 -7.89 -3.93 -1.18
N LYS A 43 -9.21 -4.14 -1.21
CA LYS A 43 -10.05 -3.98 -0.02
C LYS A 43 -9.97 -5.31 0.72
N GLU A 44 -9.03 -5.43 1.66
CA GLU A 44 -9.24 -6.41 2.72
C GLU A 44 -10.55 -6.01 3.43
N ALA A 45 -11.40 -6.99 3.71
CA ALA A 45 -12.79 -6.82 4.12
C ALA A 45 -13.02 -6.03 5.44
N GLY A 46 -12.02 -5.33 5.98
CA GLY A 46 -12.10 -4.46 7.14
C GLY A 46 -11.39 -3.10 7.02
N SER A 47 -10.51 -2.86 6.03
CA SER A 47 -9.77 -1.59 5.95
C SER A 47 -10.49 -0.58 5.05
N SER A 48 -11.34 0.24 5.67
CA SER A 48 -12.04 1.33 5.00
C SER A 48 -11.05 2.46 4.59
N ARG A 49 -11.47 3.38 3.71
CA ARG A 49 -10.71 4.61 3.43
C ARG A 49 -10.37 5.41 4.70
N ILE A 50 -11.16 5.23 5.76
CA ILE A 50 -10.93 5.83 7.08
C ILE A 50 -9.75 5.15 7.76
N ASP A 51 -9.63 3.83 7.65
CA ASP A 51 -8.55 3.06 8.26
C ASP A 51 -7.18 3.42 7.65
N LYS A 52 -7.11 3.58 6.31
CA LYS A 52 -5.92 4.13 5.63
C LYS A 52 -5.55 5.55 6.08
N ARG A 53 -6.55 6.40 6.30
CA ARG A 53 -6.33 7.76 6.83
C ARG A 53 -5.81 7.70 8.27
N VAL A 54 -6.38 6.84 9.10
CA VAL A 54 -5.94 6.64 10.48
C VAL A 54 -4.52 6.08 10.54
N GLN A 55 -4.18 5.12 9.66
CA GLN A 55 -2.82 4.59 9.58
C GLN A 55 -1.82 5.68 9.16
N SER A 56 -2.12 6.45 8.10
CA SER A 56 -1.25 7.57 7.71
C SER A 56 -1.03 8.59 8.83
N MET A 57 -2.07 8.86 9.65
CA MET A 57 -1.97 9.76 10.80
C MET A 57 -1.14 9.16 11.93
N ARG A 58 -1.23 7.84 12.17
CA ARG A 58 -0.38 7.13 13.14
C ARG A 58 1.07 7.12 12.71
N ASP A 59 1.35 6.86 11.44
CA ASP A 59 2.70 6.83 10.89
C ASP A 59 3.38 8.19 11.01
N VAL A 60 2.67 9.28 10.67
CA VAL A 60 3.15 10.67 10.84
C VAL A 60 3.46 10.97 12.30
N ARG A 61 2.57 10.58 13.22
CA ARG A 61 2.76 10.81 14.66
C ARG A 61 3.96 10.04 15.22
N SER A 62 4.13 8.78 14.82
CA SER A 62 5.28 7.97 15.23
C SER A 62 6.60 8.57 14.73
N MET A 63 6.63 9.06 13.48
CA MET A 63 7.79 9.77 12.93
C MET A 63 8.12 11.06 13.71
N GLU A 64 7.11 11.84 14.10
CA GLU A 64 7.31 13.09 14.86
C GLU A 64 7.89 12.81 16.25
N GLU A 65 7.38 11.79 16.93
CA GLU A 65 7.87 11.37 18.25
C GLU A 65 9.32 10.84 18.18
N GLU A 66 9.67 10.09 17.14
CA GLU A 66 11.06 9.65 16.89
C GLU A 66 12.00 10.82 16.61
N MET A 67 11.60 11.80 15.80
CA MET A 67 12.41 12.98 15.54
C MET A 67 12.65 13.79 16.82
N ARG A 68 11.64 13.91 17.69
CA ARG A 68 11.76 14.63 18.95
C ARG A 68 12.66 13.93 19.96
N GLN A 69 12.64 12.59 20.01
CA GLN A 69 13.58 11.82 20.84
C GLN A 69 15.02 11.98 20.36
N LYS A 70 15.27 11.91 19.04
CA LYS A 70 16.61 12.11 18.47
C LYS A 70 17.12 13.53 18.72
N GLN A 71 16.24 14.52 18.75
CA GLN A 71 16.58 15.91 19.02
C GLN A 71 16.78 16.20 20.53
N GLN A 72 16.16 15.40 21.41
CA GLN A 72 16.31 15.51 22.87
C GLN A 72 17.42 14.65 23.44
N MET A 73 18.14 13.86 22.66
CA MET A 73 19.36 13.22 23.14
C MET A 73 20.43 14.32 23.28
N PRO A 74 20.76 14.82 24.49
CA PRO A 74 21.97 15.61 24.62
C PRO A 74 23.12 14.70 24.19
N LEU A 75 24.17 15.29 23.61
CA LEU A 75 25.48 14.65 23.48
C LEU A 75 26.05 14.35 24.88
N SER A 76 25.41 13.50 25.68
CA SER A 76 25.87 13.11 27.00
C SER A 76 26.51 11.73 26.89
N SER A 77 27.78 11.73 26.52
CA SER A 77 28.81 10.78 26.96
C SER A 77 29.95 10.73 25.95
N GLY A 78 30.61 11.87 25.77
CA GLY A 78 31.98 11.95 25.29
C GLY A 78 32.76 12.81 26.26
N SER A 79 32.91 12.35 27.50
CA SER A 79 33.97 12.83 28.38
C SER A 79 35.29 12.45 27.70
N CYS A 80 35.70 13.24 26.71
CA CYS A 80 37.08 13.30 26.27
C CYS A 80 37.80 14.00 27.41
N ARG A 81 38.15 13.20 28.42
CA ARG A 81 39.07 13.60 29.47
C ARG A 81 40.26 14.24 28.76
N LEU A 82 40.50 15.51 29.06
CA LEU A 82 41.83 16.08 29.21
C LEU A 82 42.94 15.05 28.97
N LEU A 83 43.42 14.97 27.73
CA LEU A 83 44.84 14.76 27.52
C LEU A 83 45.48 16.10 27.89
N SER A 84 45.71 16.27 29.20
CA SER A 84 46.89 17.00 29.66
C SER A 84 48.09 16.21 29.15
N LEU A 85 48.67 16.65 28.04
CA LEU A 85 50.11 16.60 27.80
C LEU A 85 50.44 17.63 26.71
#